data_AF-A0A4Q5PDR7-F1
#
_entry.id   AF-A0A4Q5PDR7-F1
#
_cell.length_a   1.000
_cell.length_b   1.000
_cell.length_c   1.000
_cell.angle_alpha   90.00
_cell.angle_beta   90.00
_cell.angle_gamma   90.00
#
_symmetry.space_group_name_H-M   'P 1'
#
loop_
_entity.id
_entity.type
_entity.pdbx_description
1 polymer ?
#
loop_
_entity_poly.entity_id
_entity_poly.type
_entity_poly.pdbx_seq_one_letter_code
_entity_poly.pdbx_strand_id
1 'polypeptide(L)'
;MFSSVSAFGWNDGADSAPEHYSRSQYVRDWLVYTALAGNNMPLTAHLRASQSGAFERVCNGVRRGTITLDYAPANDAIVEMPPINHPHHMQAMLYWCVRIDCSMSVLSEAYAQLGRSASLDQIRQVSKRVRQEEERERARKQSDKGWMRTQGHSNGAAATMPMFRP
;
A
#
# COMPACT_ATOMS: atom_id res chain seq x y z
N MET A 1 -15.90 -18.51 -22.03
CA MET A 1 -15.49 -17.28 -22.73
C MET A 1 -15.01 -16.29 -21.68
N PHE A 2 -13.71 -16.23 -21.42
CA PHE A 2 -13.13 -15.24 -20.51
C PHE A 2 -12.35 -14.23 -21.35
N SER A 3 -12.75 -12.97 -21.25
CA SER A 3 -12.15 -11.85 -21.94
C SER A 3 -10.67 -11.73 -21.56
N SER A 4 -9.83 -11.77 -22.59
CA SER A 4 -8.41 -11.45 -22.52
C SER A 4 -8.26 -10.01 -22.04
N VAL A 5 -7.78 -9.82 -20.80
CA VAL A 5 -7.41 -8.51 -20.29
C VAL A 5 -6.06 -8.18 -20.91
N SER A 6 -6.05 -7.21 -21.81
CA SER A 6 -4.87 -6.70 -22.49
C SER A 6 -3.76 -6.43 -21.47
N ALA A 7 -2.69 -7.23 -21.54
CA ALA A 7 -1.44 -6.90 -20.93
C ALA A 7 -1.00 -5.56 -21.52
N PHE A 8 -1.06 -4.49 -20.73
CA PHE A 8 -0.30 -3.29 -21.01
C PHE A 8 1.17 -3.73 -21.00
N GLY A 9 1.71 -3.99 -22.19
CA GLY A 9 3.14 -4.15 -22.41
C GLY A 9 3.79 -2.80 -22.15
N TRP A 10 4.19 -2.58 -20.89
CA TRP A 10 5.04 -1.45 -20.55
C TRP A 10 6.44 -1.81 -21.02
N ASN A 11 6.85 -1.15 -22.09
CA ASN A 11 8.17 -1.25 -22.66
C ASN A 11 9.14 -0.66 -21.61
N ASP A 12 9.74 -1.52 -20.78
CA ASP A 12 10.84 -1.16 -19.88
C ASP A 12 12.08 -0.81 -20.73
N GLY A 13 12.03 0.35 -21.38
CA GLY A 13 13.18 0.95 -22.04
C GLY A 13 14.20 1.35 -20.97
N ALA A 14 15.22 0.51 -20.80
CA ALA A 14 16.28 0.66 -19.79
C ALA A 14 17.21 1.88 -19.98
N ASP A 15 16.88 2.80 -20.91
CA ASP A 15 17.69 3.98 -21.25
C ASP A 15 16.92 5.31 -21.15
N SER A 16 15.76 5.35 -20.48
CA SER A 16 15.08 6.63 -20.27
C SER A 16 15.87 7.49 -19.27
N ALA A 17 16.25 8.70 -19.70
CA ALA A 17 16.89 9.68 -18.84
C ALA A 17 16.06 9.91 -17.57
N PRO A 18 16.71 10.13 -16.41
CA PRO A 18 16.01 10.36 -15.16
C PRO A 18 14.98 11.49 -15.31
N GLU A 19 13.75 11.19 -14.93
CA GLU A 19 12.63 12.11 -14.99
C GLU A 19 12.47 12.83 -13.64
N HIS A 20 12.16 14.12 -13.68
CA HIS A 20 11.85 14.86 -12.46
C HIS A 20 10.48 14.46 -11.89
N TYR A 21 10.38 14.38 -10.55
CA TYR A 21 9.14 14.07 -9.81
C TYR A 21 7.90 14.79 -10.36
N SER A 22 8.01 16.09 -10.63
CA SER A 22 6.91 16.93 -11.11
C SER A 22 6.44 16.62 -12.53
N ARG A 23 7.29 15.97 -13.34
CA ARG A 23 7.00 15.63 -14.74
C ARG A 23 6.54 14.18 -14.89
N SER A 24 6.86 13.32 -13.92
CA SER A 24 6.57 11.89 -14.02
C SER A 24 5.10 11.54 -14.02
N GLN A 25 4.68 10.83 -15.06
CA GLN A 25 3.31 10.33 -15.19
C GLN A 25 2.97 9.34 -14.08
N TYR A 26 3.93 8.50 -13.65
CA TYR A 26 3.71 7.57 -12.53
C TYR A 26 3.43 8.30 -11.22
N VAL A 27 4.16 9.39 -10.96
CA VAL A 27 3.93 10.25 -9.79
C VAL A 27 2.55 10.88 -9.88
N ARG A 28 2.18 11.43 -11.04
CA ARG A 28 0.86 12.04 -11.26
C ARG A 28 -0.27 11.05 -10.99
N ASP A 29 -0.20 9.84 -11.56
CA ASP A 29 -1.22 8.81 -11.38
C ASP A 29 -1.38 8.45 -9.89
N TRP A 30 -0.26 8.23 -9.20
CA TRP A 30 -0.27 7.94 -7.76
C TRP A 30 -0.86 9.09 -6.92
N LEU A 31 -0.50 10.34 -7.23
CA LEU A 31 -1.05 11.53 -6.55
C LEU A 31 -2.55 11.65 -6.76
N VAL A 32 -3.04 11.39 -7.97
CA VAL A 32 -4.48 11.36 -8.27
C VAL A 32 -5.18 10.30 -7.42
N TYR A 33 -4.69 9.06 -7.40
CA TYR A 33 -5.29 8.01 -6.57
C TYR A 33 -5.29 8.36 -5.07
N THR A 34 -4.25 9.04 -4.61
CA THR A 34 -4.13 9.50 -3.22
C THR A 34 -5.13 10.61 -2.89
N ALA A 35 -5.33 11.58 -3.80
CA ALA A 35 -6.34 12.62 -3.66
C ALA A 35 -7.77 12.05 -3.69
N LEU A 36 -8.02 11.04 -4.54
CA LEU A 36 -9.31 10.34 -4.57
C LEU A 36 -9.59 9.60 -3.26
N ALA A 37 -8.55 8.98 -2.65
CA ALA A 37 -8.66 8.33 -1.35
C ALA A 37 -9.01 9.32 -0.23
N GLY A 38 -8.42 10.53 -0.26
CA GLY A 38 -8.61 11.56 0.78
C GLY A 38 -10.00 12.21 0.79
N ASN A 39 -10.72 12.22 -0.33
CA ASN A 39 -12.04 12.87 -0.45
C ASN A 39 -13.22 12.01 0.10
N ASN A 40 -12.96 11.06 0.99
CA ASN A 40 -13.96 10.13 1.54
C ASN A 40 -14.77 9.35 0.49
N MET A 41 -14.30 9.29 -0.76
CA MET A 41 -14.93 8.45 -1.76
C MET A 41 -14.59 6.99 -1.44
N PRO A 42 -15.58 6.11 -1.27
CA PRO A 42 -15.32 4.70 -1.00
C PRO A 42 -14.60 4.09 -2.20
N LEU A 43 -13.28 3.96 -2.09
CA LEU A 43 -12.47 3.32 -3.12
C LEU A 43 -12.87 1.85 -3.22
N THR A 44 -13.32 1.47 -4.41
CA THR A 44 -13.53 0.06 -4.76
C THR A 44 -12.23 -0.72 -4.55
N ALA A 45 -12.33 -2.04 -4.32
CA ALA A 45 -11.15 -2.87 -4.08
C ALA A 45 -10.12 -2.76 -5.23
N HIS A 46 -10.61 -2.60 -6.46
CA HIS A 46 -9.80 -2.39 -7.65
C HIS A 46 -9.00 -1.06 -7.61
N LEU A 47 -9.62 0.04 -7.17
CA LEU A 47 -8.92 1.32 -7.06
C LEU A 47 -7.87 1.31 -5.95
N ARG A 48 -8.12 0.63 -4.83
CA ARG A 48 -7.09 0.42 -3.79
C ARG A 48 -5.90 -0.37 -4.31
N ALA A 49 -6.14 -1.44 -5.05
CA ALA A 49 -5.06 -2.20 -5.69
C ALA A 49 -4.27 -1.33 -6.70
N SER A 50 -4.98 -0.50 -7.48
CA SER A 50 -4.37 0.43 -8.43
C SER A 50 -3.52 1.50 -7.74
N GLN A 51 -3.99 2.05 -6.62
CA GLN A 51 -3.24 3.00 -5.81
C GLN A 51 -1.95 2.36 -5.27
N SER A 52 -2.03 1.17 -4.69
CA SER A 52 -0.86 0.45 -4.19
C SER A 52 0.14 0.14 -5.30
N GLY A 53 -0.34 -0.31 -6.45
CA GLY A 53 0.50 -0.58 -7.62
C GLY A 53 1.16 0.68 -8.18
N ALA A 54 0.44 1.81 -8.23
CA ALA A 54 0.99 3.10 -8.64
C ALA A 54 2.08 3.57 -7.66
N PHE A 55 1.83 3.47 -6.35
CA PHE A 55 2.82 3.80 -5.33
C PHE A 55 4.09 2.95 -5.46
N GLU A 56 3.95 1.63 -5.64
CA GLU A 56 5.08 0.72 -5.79
C GLU A 56 5.94 1.06 -7.02
N ARG A 57 5.31 1.42 -8.15
CA ARG A 57 6.02 1.89 -9.35
C ARG A 57 6.83 3.15 -9.08
N VAL A 58 6.26 4.12 -8.39
CA VAL A 58 6.97 5.35 -8.02
C VAL A 58 8.14 5.06 -7.08
N CYS A 59 7.93 4.24 -6.05
CA CYS A 59 9.00 3.81 -5.13
C CYS A 59 10.13 3.10 -5.87
N ASN A 60 9.80 2.22 -6.83
CA ASN A 60 10.78 1.54 -7.67
C ASN A 60 11.54 2.52 -8.57
N GLY A 61 10.84 3.51 -9.15
CA GLY A 61 11.47 4.54 -9.96
C GLY A 61 12.45 5.40 -9.18
N VAL A 62 12.08 5.80 -7.95
CA VAL A 62 12.99 6.52 -7.04
C VAL A 62 14.18 5.66 -6.64
N ARG A 63 13.96 4.38 -6.28
CA ARG A 63 15.04 3.47 -5.88
C ARG A 63 16.04 3.22 -7.02
N ARG A 64 15.57 3.18 -8.26
CA ARG A 64 16.40 3.02 -9.47
C ARG A 64 17.04 4.33 -9.94
N GLY A 65 16.67 5.47 -9.35
CA GLY A 65 17.11 6.78 -9.79
C GLY A 65 16.48 7.26 -11.10
N THR A 66 15.45 6.58 -11.61
CA THR A 66 14.71 7.02 -12.80
C THR A 66 13.73 8.14 -12.48
N ILE A 67 13.32 8.28 -11.22
CA ILE A 67 12.55 9.43 -10.72
C ILE A 67 13.42 10.19 -9.72
N THR A 68 13.72 11.45 -10.02
CA THR A 68 14.49 12.34 -9.15
C THR A 68 13.56 13.18 -8.27
N LEU A 69 13.88 13.25 -6.98
CA LEU A 69 13.15 14.07 -5.99
C LEU A 69 13.92 15.37 -5.76
N ASP A 70 13.19 16.47 -5.58
CA ASP A 70 13.76 17.77 -5.22
C ASP A 70 13.97 17.87 -3.69
N TYR A 71 13.22 17.07 -2.92
CA TYR A 71 13.39 16.98 -1.47
C TYR A 71 14.70 16.28 -1.11
N ALA A 72 15.52 16.96 -0.30
CA ALA A 72 16.68 16.40 0.38
C ALA A 72 16.59 16.72 1.88
N PRO A 73 16.67 15.72 2.78
CA PRO A 73 16.70 15.99 4.21
C PRO A 73 18.02 16.68 4.61
N ALA A 74 17.97 17.53 5.65
CA ALA A 74 19.19 18.13 6.18
C ALA A 74 20.08 17.09 6.89
N ASN A 75 19.46 16.04 7.45
CA ASN A 75 20.14 14.96 8.14
C ASN A 75 19.48 13.61 7.82
N ASP A 76 20.21 12.71 7.16
CA ASP A 76 19.73 11.37 6.80
C ASP A 76 19.46 10.45 8.00
N ALA A 77 19.97 10.78 9.18
CA ALA A 77 19.79 9.99 10.40
C ALA A 77 18.46 10.29 11.12
N ILE A 78 17.79 11.40 10.78
CA ILE A 78 16.58 11.87 11.44
C ILE A 78 15.47 11.96 10.41
N VAL A 79 14.32 11.34 10.71
CA VAL A 79 13.15 11.44 9.83
C VAL A 79 12.50 12.79 10.05
N GLU A 80 12.75 13.71 9.13
CA GLU A 80 12.16 15.05 9.13
C GLU A 80 11.03 15.12 8.11
N MET A 81 9.79 15.30 8.58
CA MET A 81 8.64 15.48 7.70
C MET A 81 8.21 16.95 7.68
N PRO A 82 8.24 17.63 6.51
CA PRO A 82 7.65 18.96 6.36
C PRO A 82 6.15 18.95 6.74
N PRO A 83 5.56 20.10 7.12
CA PRO A 83 4.12 20.16 7.38
C PRO A 83 3.32 19.81 6.12
N ILE A 84 2.07 19.33 6.29
CA ILE A 84 1.22 18.83 5.18
C ILE A 84 1.07 19.85 4.03
N ASN A 85 1.04 21.15 4.35
CA ASN A 85 0.88 22.22 3.36
C ASN A 85 2.19 22.60 2.64
N HIS A 86 3.31 21.97 2.98
CA HIS A 86 4.60 22.24 2.36
C HIS A 86 4.72 21.54 1.00
N PRO A 87 5.27 22.19 -0.04
CA PRO A 87 5.35 21.61 -1.39
C PRO A 87 6.14 20.29 -1.43
N HIS A 88 7.11 20.11 -0.53
CA HIS A 88 7.92 18.89 -0.45
C HIS A 88 7.36 17.82 0.48
N HIS A 89 6.19 18.01 1.12
CA HIS A 89 5.65 17.02 2.06
C HIS A 89 5.48 15.62 1.42
N MET A 90 4.88 15.56 0.23
CA MET A 90 4.67 14.29 -0.48
C MET A 90 5.98 13.68 -0.99
N GLN A 91 6.95 14.52 -1.39
CA GLN A 91 8.28 14.05 -1.79
C GLN A 91 9.04 13.47 -0.59
N ALA A 92 8.94 14.10 0.58
CA ALA A 92 9.55 13.63 1.82
C ALA A 92 8.95 12.29 2.26
N MET A 93 7.62 12.17 2.24
CA MET A 93 6.95 10.89 2.51
C MET A 93 7.47 9.78 1.60
N LEU A 94 7.58 10.05 0.30
CA LEU A 94 8.08 9.08 -0.67
C LEU A 94 9.56 8.72 -0.44
N TYR A 95 10.42 9.71 -0.22
CA TYR A 95 11.84 9.52 0.08
C TYR A 95 12.01 8.57 1.28
N TRP A 96 11.32 8.85 2.39
CA TRP A 96 11.43 8.07 3.61
C TRP A 96 10.79 6.67 3.47
N CYS A 97 9.66 6.54 2.77
CA CYS A 97 9.07 5.23 2.47
C CYS A 97 10.04 4.33 1.70
N VAL A 98 10.72 4.88 0.68
CA VAL A 98 11.73 4.14 -0.10
C VAL A 98 12.93 3.75 0.77
N ARG A 99 13.38 4.65 1.66
CA ARG A 99 14.54 4.42 2.52
C ARG A 99 14.30 3.42 3.65
N ILE A 100 13.06 3.32 4.12
CA ILE A 100 12.64 2.43 5.22
C ILE A 100 12.03 1.12 4.69
N ASP A 101 11.66 1.09 3.40
CA ASP A 101 10.96 -0.03 2.74
C ASP A 101 9.58 -0.30 3.37
N CYS A 102 8.76 0.74 3.46
CA CYS A 102 7.41 0.67 4.02
C CYS A 102 6.36 1.43 3.19
N SER A 103 5.08 1.17 3.47
CA SER A 103 3.97 1.92 2.89
C SER A 103 3.82 3.31 3.54
N MET A 104 3.11 4.21 2.87
CA MET A 104 2.78 5.51 3.44
C MET A 104 1.98 5.41 4.74
N SER A 105 1.04 4.45 4.83
CA SER A 105 0.23 4.24 6.05
C SER A 105 1.14 3.94 7.24
N VAL A 106 2.02 2.95 7.08
CA VAL A 106 2.97 2.51 8.10
C VAL A 106 3.94 3.63 8.49
N LEU A 107 4.44 4.41 7.52
CA LEU A 107 5.32 5.54 7.81
C LEU A 107 4.58 6.64 8.59
N SER A 108 3.38 7.01 8.14
CA SER A 108 2.59 8.08 8.77
C SER A 108 2.21 7.74 10.21
N GLU A 109 1.85 6.47 10.47
CA GLU A 109 1.54 5.98 11.80
C GLU A 109 2.78 5.92 12.70
N ALA A 110 3.89 5.38 12.19
CA ALA A 110 5.14 5.34 12.94
C ALA A 110 5.64 6.75 13.31
N TYR A 111 5.51 7.70 12.39
CA TYR A 111 5.87 9.10 12.62
C TYR A 111 4.92 9.78 13.61
N ALA A 112 3.62 9.50 13.56
CA ALA A 112 2.65 10.00 14.53
C ALA A 112 2.93 9.49 15.96
N GLN A 113 3.41 8.26 16.11
CA GLN A 113 3.75 7.68 17.41
C GLN A 113 5.04 8.26 18.02
N LEU A 114 6.07 8.51 17.19
CA LEU A 114 7.39 8.97 17.67
C LEU A 114 7.53 10.49 17.70
N GLY A 115 6.78 11.21 16.88
CA GLY A 115 6.81 12.66 16.79
C GLY A 115 7.95 13.22 15.93
N ARG A 116 8.14 14.54 16.03
CA ARG A 116 9.18 15.27 15.29
C ARG A 116 10.55 14.92 15.88
N SER A 117 11.53 14.64 15.02
CA SER A 117 12.92 14.27 15.38
C SER A 117 13.15 12.81 15.75
N ALA A 118 12.27 11.91 15.32
CA ALA A 118 12.51 10.47 15.45
C ALA A 118 13.75 10.06 14.65
N SER A 119 14.65 9.29 15.27
CA SER A 119 15.78 8.69 14.55
C SER A 119 15.28 7.66 13.53
N LEU A 120 16.05 7.47 12.45
CA LEU A 120 15.73 6.50 11.41
C LEU A 120 15.57 5.08 11.97
N ASP A 121 16.38 4.69 12.95
CA ASP A 121 16.31 3.37 13.56
C ASP A 121 15.06 3.17 14.42
N GLN A 122 14.65 4.20 15.18
CA GLN A 122 13.39 4.17 15.92
C GLN A 122 12.21 4.02 14.95
N ILE A 123 12.18 4.81 13.88
CA ILE A 123 11.13 4.72 12.86
C ILE A 123 11.08 3.32 12.25
N ARG A 124 12.23 2.74 11.86
CA ARG A 124 12.30 1.36 11.36
C ARG A 124 11.73 0.33 12.33
N GLN A 125 12.04 0.45 13.62
CA GLN A 125 11.52 -0.45 14.64
C GLN A 125 10.00 -0.32 14.79
N VAL A 126 9.48 0.91 14.83
CA VAL A 126 8.04 1.16 14.93
C VAL A 126 7.30 0.72 13.67
N SER A 127 7.82 1.03 12.48
CA SER A 127 7.24 0.59 11.21
C SER A 127 7.13 -0.94 11.11
N LYS A 128 8.12 -1.69 11.63
CA LYS A 128 8.02 -3.16 11.70
C LYS A 128 6.87 -3.63 12.59
N ARG A 129 6.68 -2.99 13.75
CA ARG A 129 5.58 -3.32 14.68
C ARG A 129 4.21 -3.01 14.05
N VAL A 130 4.06 -1.80 13.49
CA VAL A 130 2.83 -1.38 12.80
C VAL A 130 2.49 -2.34 11.65
N ARG A 131 3.48 -2.74 10.83
CA ARG A 131 3.26 -3.69 9.74
C ARG A 131 2.74 -5.06 10.23
N GLN A 132 3.32 -5.58 11.33
CA GLN A 132 2.87 -6.84 11.92
C GLN A 132 1.45 -6.73 12.50
N GLU A 133 1.10 -5.58 13.05
CA GLU A 133 -0.25 -5.31 13.56
C GLU A 133 -1.27 -5.24 12.43
N GLU A 134 -0.98 -4.49 11.35
CA GLU A 134 -1.83 -4.44 10.14
C GLU A 134 -2.06 -5.84 9.55
N GLU A 135 -1.02 -6.68 9.50
CA GLU A 135 -1.11 -8.04 8.97
C GLU A 135 -1.98 -8.95 9.86
N ARG A 136 -1.81 -8.87 11.18
CA ARG A 136 -2.66 -9.60 12.14
C ARG A 136 -4.12 -9.18 12.04
N GLU A 137 -4.39 -7.89 11.88
CA GLU A 137 -5.75 -7.38 11.73
C GLU A 137 -6.40 -7.87 10.42
N ARG A 138 -5.63 -7.89 9.32
CA ARG A 138 -6.09 -8.46 8.04
C ARG A 138 -6.38 -9.96 8.17
N ALA A 139 -5.53 -10.71 8.85
CA ALA A 139 -5.74 -12.13 9.10
C ALA A 139 -7.02 -12.38 9.92
N ARG A 140 -7.24 -11.62 11.00
CA ARG A 140 -8.48 -11.70 11.81
C ARG A 140 -9.73 -11.45 10.95
N LYS A 141 -9.74 -10.38 10.16
CA LYS A 141 -10.85 -10.05 9.25
C LYS A 141 -11.12 -11.12 8.18
N GLN A 142 -10.10 -11.88 7.78
CA GLN A 142 -10.27 -13.00 6.85
C GLN A 142 -10.83 -14.24 7.56
N SER A 143 -10.36 -14.54 8.77
CA SER A 143 -10.88 -15.65 9.58
C SER A 143 -12.38 -15.49 9.88
N ASP A 144 -12.83 -14.31 10.30
CA ASP A 144 -14.24 -14.06 10.63
C ASP A 144 -15.19 -14.30 9.45
N LYS A 145 -14.75 -13.98 8.23
CA LYS A 145 -15.52 -14.26 6.99
C LYS A 145 -15.55 -15.75 6.64
N GLY A 146 -14.53 -16.50 7.03
CA GLY A 146 -14.45 -17.95 6.84
C GLY A 146 -15.46 -18.71 7.70
N TRP A 147 -15.62 -18.32 8.98
CA TRP A 147 -16.53 -18.98 9.92
C TRP A 147 -18.01 -18.81 9.55
N MET A 148 -18.39 -17.67 8.96
CA MET A 148 -19.78 -17.47 8.50
C MET A 148 -20.16 -18.32 7.28
N ARG A 149 -19.20 -18.82 6.50
CA ARG A 149 -19.49 -19.58 5.27
C ARG A 149 -19.76 -21.07 5.53
N THR A 150 -19.30 -21.62 6.66
CA THR A 150 -19.38 -23.06 6.94
C THR A 150 -20.69 -23.50 7.59
N GLN A 151 -21.51 -22.59 8.12
CA GLN A 151 -22.80 -22.93 8.76
C GLN A 151 -24.01 -22.96 7.79
N GLY A 152 -23.84 -22.57 6.53
CA GLY A 152 -24.94 -22.45 5.56
C GLY A 152 -25.14 -23.64 4.61
N HIS A 153 -24.40 -24.75 4.73
CA HIS A 153 -24.43 -25.88 3.78
C HIS A 153 -24.59 -27.26 4.45
N SER A 154 -25.23 -27.35 5.62
CA SER A 154 -25.87 -28.62 6.02
C SER A 154 -27.23 -28.75 5.34
N ASN A 155 -27.25 -28.85 4.01
CA ASN A 155 -28.43 -29.33 3.31
C ASN A 155 -28.65 -30.79 3.74
N GLY A 156 -29.84 -31.05 4.26
CA GLY A 156 -30.24 -32.31 4.87
C GLY A 156 -29.81 -33.53 4.05
N ALA A 157 -28.89 -34.32 4.62
CA ALA A 157 -28.85 -35.73 4.33
C ALA A 157 -30.15 -36.33 4.89
N ALA A 158 -31.12 -36.55 4.01
CA ALA A 158 -32.34 -37.27 4.34
C ALA A 158 -31.96 -38.61 4.98
N ALA A 159 -32.25 -38.75 6.26
CA ALA A 159 -32.06 -39.99 7.00
C ALA A 159 -32.90 -41.08 6.32
N THR A 160 -32.24 -41.94 5.55
CA THR A 160 -32.86 -43.13 4.97
C THR A 160 -33.09 -44.09 6.13
N MET A 161 -34.33 -44.21 6.60
CA MET A 161 -34.68 -45.15 7.66
C MET A 161 -34.51 -46.60 7.17
N PRO A 162 -33.83 -47.48 7.92
CA PRO A 162 -33.77 -48.89 7.58
C PRO A 162 -35.14 -49.54 7.80
N MET A 163 -35.78 -49.98 6.71
CA MET A 163 -36.98 -50.83 6.80
C MET A 163 -36.55 -52.24 7.22
N PHE A 164 -36.90 -52.62 8.45
CA PHE A 164 -36.88 -54.02 8.89
C PHE A 164 -37.94 -54.80 8.09
N ARG A 165 -37.52 -55.89 7.43
CA ARG A 165 -38.44 -56.88 6.85
C ARG A 165 -38.66 -58.04 7.84
N PRO A 166 -39.88 -58.59 7.93
CA PRO A 166 -40.23 -59.73 8.78
C PRO A 166 -39.59 -61.04 8.30
#